data_AF-A0A558FEQ6-F1
#
_entry.id   AF-A0A558FEQ6-F1
#
_cell.length_a   1.000
_cell.length_b   1.000
_cell.length_c   1.000
_cell.angle_alpha   90.00
_cell.angle_beta   90.00
_cell.angle_gamma   90.00
#
_symmetry.space_group_name_H-M   'P 1'
#
loop_
_entity.id
_entity.type
_entity.pdbx_description
1 polymer ?
#
loop_
_entity_poly.entity_id
_entity_poly.type
_entity_poly.pdbx_seq_one_letter_code
_entity_poly.pdbx_strand_id
1 'polypeptide(L)' 'MSNQPQRQNEEKFVVRLPDGMRSRIAEKARENTRSMNSEIVHRLERTAELESSLERAHRIIDQLLAGSTSANKAGAEA' A
#
# COMPACT_ATOMS: atom_id res chain seq x y z
N MET A 1 -2.37 -14.78 -41.07
CA MET A 1 -1.82 -13.72 -40.20
C MET A 1 -2.54 -13.83 -38.86
N SER A 2 -1.81 -14.21 -37.81
CA SER A 2 -2.36 -14.64 -36.53
C SER A 2 -2.94 -13.47 -35.74
N ASN A 3 -4.24 -13.53 -35.46
CA ASN A 3 -4.95 -12.58 -34.60
C ASN A 3 -4.56 -12.84 -33.15
N GLN A 4 -3.58 -12.10 -32.61
CA GLN A 4 -3.34 -12.08 -31.17
C GLN A 4 -4.44 -11.24 -30.50
N PRO A 5 -5.11 -11.75 -29.45
CA PRO A 5 -6.07 -10.96 -28.70
C PRO A 5 -5.34 -9.74 -28.14
N GLN A 6 -5.65 -8.56 -28.68
CA GLN A 6 -5.19 -7.30 -28.12
C GLN A 6 -5.60 -7.27 -26.65
N ARG A 7 -4.63 -7.00 -25.76
CA ARG A 7 -4.92 -6.66 -24.37
C ARG A 7 -5.58 -5.27 -24.35
N GLN A 8 -6.86 -5.21 -24.72
CA GLN A 8 -7.54 -3.97 -25.11
C GLN A 8 -7.72 -2.95 -23.95
N ASN A 9 -7.39 -3.30 -22.71
CA ASN A 9 -7.66 -2.47 -21.53
C ASN A 9 -6.44 -2.15 -20.65
N GLU A 10 -5.21 -2.36 -21.10
CA GLU A 10 -4.00 -2.03 -20.32
C GLU A 10 -3.40 -0.69 -20.77
N GLU A 11 -3.43 0.31 -19.89
CA GLU A 11 -2.68 1.56 -20.09
C GLU A 11 -1.18 1.33 -19.86
N LYS A 12 -0.34 1.91 -20.73
CA LYS A 12 1.12 1.75 -20.67
C LYS A 12 1.77 3.05 -20.24
N PHE A 13 2.58 2.99 -19.19
CA PHE A 13 3.36 4.11 -18.69
C PHE A 13 4.84 3.71 -18.55
N VAL A 14 5.75 4.55 -19.05
CA VAL A 14 7.20 4.29 -18.99
C VAL A 14 7.79 4.95 -17.74
N VAL A 15 8.28 4.12 -16.81
CA VAL A 15 8.94 4.59 -15.58
C VAL A 15 10.46 4.57 -15.76
N ARG A 16 11.13 5.67 -15.40
CA ARG A 16 12.60 5.70 -15.28
C ARG A 16 13.00 5.27 -13.87
N LEU A 17 13.69 4.14 -13.78
CA LEU A 17 14.15 3.60 -12.52
C LEU A 17 15.60 4.04 -12.24
N PRO A 18 15.94 4.38 -10.99
CA PRO A 18 17.33 4.54 -10.58
C PRO A 18 18.14 3.26 -10.78
N ASP A 19 19.47 3.40 -10.80
CA ASP A 19 20.37 2.27 -10.97
C ASP A 19 20.12 1.17 -9.92
N GLY A 20 20.23 -0.08 -10.35
CA GLY A 20 19.96 -1.27 -9.53
C GLY A 20 18.49 -1.51 -9.15
N MET A 21 17.59 -0.53 -9.23
CA MET A 21 16.20 -0.69 -8.80
C MET A 21 15.44 -1.72 -9.64
N ARG A 22 15.67 -1.74 -10.96
CA ARG A 22 15.07 -2.75 -11.85
C ARG A 22 15.43 -4.18 -11.43
N SER A 23 16.69 -4.42 -11.08
CA SER A 23 17.17 -5.74 -10.65
C SER A 23 16.53 -6.17 -9.34
N ARG A 24 16.40 -5.24 -8.37
CA ARG A 24 15.71 -5.48 -7.09
C ARG A 24 14.24 -5.84 -7.28
N ILE A 25 13.53 -5.15 -8.18
CA ILE A 25 12.13 -5.48 -8.52
C ILE A 25 12.05 -6.86 -9.16
N ALA A 26 12.96 -7.19 -10.08
CA ALA A 26 12.99 -8.49 -10.73
C ALA A 26 13.22 -9.64 -9.74
N GLU A 27 14.10 -9.46 -8.77
CA GLU A 27 14.35 -10.44 -7.70
C GLU A 27 13.09 -10.65 -6.85
N LYS A 28 12.47 -9.57 -6.37
CA LYS A 28 11.23 -9.66 -5.58
C LYS A 28 10.07 -10.27 -6.34
N ALA A 29 9.94 -9.97 -7.63
CA ALA A 29 8.93 -10.58 -8.48
C ALA A 29 9.15 -12.11 -8.59
N ARG A 30 10.41 -12.58 -8.71
CA ARG A 30 10.72 -14.02 -8.72
C ARG A 30 10.41 -14.68 -7.38
N GLU A 31 10.85 -14.09 -6.27
CA GLU A 31 10.53 -14.59 -4.92
C GLU A 31 9.01 -14.74 -4.72
N ASN A 32 8.24 -13.77 -5.20
CA ASN A 32 6.79 -13.74 -5.06
C ASN A 32 6.05 -14.53 -6.17
N THR A 33 6.77 -15.21 -7.06
CA THR A 33 6.19 -15.97 -8.19
C THR A 33 5.25 -15.11 -9.07
N ARG A 34 5.66 -13.87 -9.36
CA ARG A 34 4.91 -12.87 -10.12
C ARG A 34 5.73 -12.32 -11.27
N SER A 35 5.05 -11.79 -12.30
CA SER A 35 5.73 -10.96 -13.30
C SER A 35 6.21 -9.65 -12.67
N MET A 36 7.24 -9.01 -13.22
CA MET A 36 7.66 -7.68 -12.75
C MET A 36 6.51 -6.67 -12.78
N ASN A 37 5.67 -6.71 -13.81
CA ASN A 37 4.50 -5.84 -13.91
C ASN A 37 3.53 -6.10 -12.75
N SER A 38 3.20 -7.37 -12.51
CA SER A 38 2.29 -7.78 -11.42
C SER A 38 2.85 -7.40 -10.04
N GLU A 39 4.15 -7.50 -9.84
CA GLU A 39 4.81 -7.09 -8.58
C GLU A 39 4.77 -5.57 -8.38
N ILE A 40 5.01 -4.78 -9.44
CA ILE A 40 4.90 -3.32 -9.38
C ILE A 40 3.47 -2.91 -9.03
N VAL A 41 2.47 -3.45 -9.74
CA VAL A 41 1.06 -3.14 -9.50
C VAL A 41 0.66 -3.51 -8.07
N HIS A 42 0.99 -4.74 -7.63
CA HIS A 42 0.69 -5.18 -6.28
C HIS A 42 1.30 -4.28 -5.20
N ARG A 43 2.54 -3.80 -5.39
CA ARG A 43 3.17 -2.88 -4.44
C ARG A 43 2.46 -1.54 -4.37
N LEU A 44 2.01 -1.01 -5.51
CA LEU A 44 1.26 0.24 -5.56
C LEU A 44 -0.08 0.11 -4.83
N GLU A 45 -0.85 -0.93 -5.12
CA GLU A 45 -2.13 -1.21 -4.46
C GLU A 45 -1.95 -1.42 -2.95
N ARG A 46 -0.96 -2.25 -2.57
CA ARG A 46 -0.69 -2.56 -1.17
C ARG A 46 -0.26 -1.34 -0.37
N THR A 47 0.46 -0.40 -0.98
CA THR A 47 0.89 0.83 -0.29
C THR A 47 -0.33 1.67 0.11
N ALA A 48 -1.30 1.86 -0.79
CA ALA A 48 -2.52 2.61 -0.50
C ALA A 48 -3.37 1.96 0.61
N GLU A 49 -3.49 0.62 0.61
CA GLU A 49 -4.19 -0.12 1.68
C GLU A 49 -3.53 0.09 3.05
N LEU A 50 -2.19 0.04 3.09
CA LEU A 50 -1.41 0.22 4.32
C LEU A 50 -1.53 1.65 4.84
N GLU A 51 -1.47 2.66 3.98
CA GLU A 51 -1.68 4.06 4.36
C GLU A 51 -3.06 4.28 4.98
N SER A 52 -4.12 3.75 4.35
CA SER A 52 -5.48 3.82 4.89
C SER A 52 -5.62 3.10 6.24
N SER A 53 -4.96 1.95 6.38
CA SER A 53 -4.99 1.17 7.63
C SER A 53 -4.24 1.88 8.75
N LEU A 54 -3.11 2.51 8.43
CA LEU A 54 -2.33 3.32 9.36
C LEU A 54 -3.12 4.54 9.83
N GLU A 55 -3.80 5.23 8.92
CA GLU A 55 -4.65 6.37 9.28
C GLU A 55 -5.78 5.98 10.24
N ARG A 56 -6.45 4.84 9.97
CA ARG A 56 -7.46 4.31 10.89
C ARG A 56 -6.87 3.98 12.27
N ALA A 57 -5.69 3.37 12.30
CA ALA A 57 -5.01 3.04 13.56
C ALA A 57 -4.71 4.31 14.37
N HIS A 58 -4.19 5.36 13.73
CA HIS A 58 -3.95 6.65 14.40
C HIS A 58 -5.23 7.25 14.99
N ARG A 59 -6.34 7.28 14.23
CA ARG A 59 -7.61 7.80 14.75
C ARG A 59 -8.11 7.05 15.99
N ILE A 60 -7.96 5.72 16.02
CA ILE A 60 -8.34 4.90 17.17
C ILE A 60 -7.45 5.25 18.38
N ILE A 61 -6.14 5.37 18.16
CA ILE A 61 -5.19 5.76 19.22
C ILE A 61 -5.59 7.12 19.80
N ASP A 62 -5.86 8.11 18.95
CA ASP A 62 -6.27 9.44 19.39
C ASP A 62 -7.58 9.41 20.20
N GLN A 63 -8.56 8.62 19.76
CA GLN A 63 -9.83 8.44 20.50
C GLN A 63 -9.63 7.80 21.87
N LEU A 64 -8.77 6.78 21.98
CA LEU A 64 -8.47 6.12 23.25
C LEU A 64 -7.72 7.05 24.22
N LEU A 65 -6.79 7.86 23.71
CA LEU A 65 -6.07 8.85 24.51
C LEU A 65 -6.98 10.01 24.95
N ALA A 66 -7.86 10.49 24.09
CA ALA A 66 -8.85 11.53 24.45
C ALA A 66 -9.88 11.00 25.46
N GLY A 67 -10.36 9.77 25.29
CA GLY A 67 -11.34 9.15 26.18
C GLY A 67 -10.82 8.89 27.60
N SER A 68 -9.55 8.52 27.74
CA SER A 68 -8.92 8.33 29.05
C SER A 68 -8.77 9.64 29.83
N THR A 69 -8.60 10.77 29.13
CA THR A 69 -8.52 12.10 29.76
C THR A 69 -9.88 12.56 30.32
N SER A 70 -10.98 12.23 29.63
CA SER A 70 -12.35 12.56 30.09
C SER A 70 -12.81 11.70 31.27
N ALA A 71 -12.44 10.42 31.30
CA ALA A 71 -12.75 9.53 32.43
C ALA A 71 -12.01 9.92 33.73
N ASN A 72 -10.79 10.46 33.61
CA ASN A 72 -10.00 10.86 34.77
C ASN A 72 -10.47 12.19 35.41
N LYS A 73 -11.09 13.10 34.64
CA LYS A 73 -11.67 14.33 35.18
C LYS A 73 -12.98 14.10 35.96
N ALA A 74 -13.83 13.18 35.50
CA ALA A 74 -15.10 12.87 36.15
C ALA A 74 -14.95 12.15 37.51
N GLY A 75 -13.82 11.47 37.75
CA GLY A 75 -13.52 10.83 39.03
C GLY A 75 -12.82 11.72 40.06
N ALA A 76 -12.38 12.93 39.67
CA ALA A 76 -11.65 13.85 40.54
C ALA A 76 -12.53 14.97 41.14
N GLU A 77 -13.80 15.07 40.73
CA GLU A 77 -14.77 16.07 41.21
C GLU A 77 -15.89 15.47 42.09
N ALA A 78 -15.72 14.22 42.58
CA ALA A 78 -16.66 13.56 43.50
C ALA A 78 -16.13 13.48 44.93
#